data_AF-A0A953S8X6-F1
#
_entry.id   AF-A0A953S8X6-F1
#
_cell.length_a   1.000
_cell.length_b   1.000
_cell.length_c   1.000
_cell.angle_alpha   90.00
_cell.angle_beta   90.00
_cell.angle_gamma   90.00
#
_symmetry.space_group_name_H-M   'P 1'
#
loop_
_entity.id
_entity.type
_entity.pdbx_description
1 polymer ?
#
loop_
_entity_poly.entity_id
_entity_poly.type
_entity_poly.pdbx_seq_one_letter_code
_entity_poly.pdbx_strand_id
1 'polypeptide(L)'
;MTDIFISYASADRPRVKPLVDALGQKGWSVWWDRTILAGKTWDRVIEAALSDARCVIVLWSRDSVQSDWVRTEADEAKRRGILVPALLDEINIPLAFKRIQAANLAGWSGMLPSAEFEELARAVSEVLSNAAPRALEPQTQISQPTSDRNANRQARFVSASVEWKRKNEPDPNPRRWVVYIDNDSDAPITVEQVKVSSPSMVLPIKDWGPIRPKVSSDYELEESEFDPSGERPEVYVRFRDSYGQKWSLRRGVLRQIGRTH
;
A
#
# COMPACT_ATOMS: atom_id res chain seq x y z
N MET A 1 -8.06 -7.82 -4.61
CA MET A 1 -7.47 -7.31 -5.85
C MET A 1 -8.27 -6.08 -6.20
N THR A 2 -7.61 -4.94 -6.40
CA THR A 2 -8.26 -3.67 -6.74
C THR A 2 -8.17 -3.48 -8.25
N ASP A 3 -9.31 -3.31 -8.90
CA ASP A 3 -9.34 -3.09 -10.34
C ASP A 3 -8.84 -1.69 -10.66
N ILE A 4 -9.26 -0.70 -9.86
CA ILE A 4 -9.03 0.72 -10.10
C ILE A 4 -8.37 1.35 -8.88
N PHE A 5 -7.30 2.09 -9.12
CA PHE A 5 -6.72 3.04 -8.16
C PHE A 5 -7.02 4.47 -8.63
N ILE A 6 -7.46 5.35 -7.75
CA ILE A 6 -7.72 6.76 -8.07
C ILE A 6 -6.68 7.65 -7.38
N SER A 7 -5.86 8.32 -8.19
CA SER A 7 -4.95 9.39 -7.77
C SER A 7 -5.63 10.74 -7.91
N TYR A 8 -5.64 11.54 -6.84
CA TYR A 8 -6.25 12.87 -6.79
C TYR A 8 -5.64 13.74 -5.68
N ALA A 9 -5.85 15.06 -5.71
CA ALA A 9 -5.45 15.93 -4.61
C ALA A 9 -6.44 15.80 -3.43
N SER A 10 -5.96 15.84 -2.19
CA SER A 10 -6.85 15.70 -1.01
C SER A 10 -8.03 16.69 -1.01
N ALA A 11 -7.84 17.89 -1.59
CA ALA A 11 -8.87 18.92 -1.74
C ALA A 11 -10.05 18.48 -2.61
N ASP A 12 -9.83 17.59 -3.59
CA ASP A 12 -10.87 17.11 -4.50
C ASP A 12 -11.71 15.96 -3.92
N ARG A 13 -11.42 15.47 -2.71
CA ARG A 13 -12.11 14.32 -2.09
C ARG A 13 -13.66 14.39 -2.21
N PRO A 14 -14.34 15.53 -1.99
CA PRO A 14 -15.79 15.61 -2.16
C PRO A 14 -16.27 15.37 -3.60
N ARG A 15 -15.44 15.72 -4.60
CA ARG A 15 -15.72 15.55 -6.03
C ARG A 15 -15.39 14.13 -6.51
N VAL A 16 -14.41 13.48 -5.87
CA VAL A 16 -14.00 12.10 -6.19
C VAL A 16 -14.97 11.08 -5.63
N LYS A 17 -15.60 11.34 -4.48
CA LYS A 17 -16.52 10.38 -3.87
C LYS A 17 -17.66 9.91 -4.81
N PRO A 18 -18.40 10.81 -5.50
CA PRO A 18 -19.40 10.39 -6.47
C PRO A 18 -18.84 9.54 -7.60
N LEU A 19 -17.59 9.80 -8.04
CA LEU A 19 -16.92 9.00 -9.06
C LEU A 19 -16.71 7.56 -8.61
N VAL A 20 -16.24 7.38 -7.38
CA VAL A 20 -16.01 6.06 -6.79
C VAL A 20 -17.32 5.30 -6.70
N ASP A 21 -18.37 5.95 -6.21
CA ASP A 21 -19.68 5.32 -6.05
C ASP A 21 -20.26 4.92 -7.43
N ALA A 22 -20.05 5.75 -8.46
CA ALA A 22 -20.46 5.45 -9.84
C ALA A 22 -19.66 4.30 -10.48
N LEU A 23 -18.34 4.26 -10.28
CA LEU A 23 -17.48 3.15 -10.74
C LEU A 23 -17.83 1.84 -10.01
N GLY A 24 -18.14 1.91 -8.71
CA GLY A 24 -18.62 0.78 -7.92
C GLY A 24 -19.95 0.22 -8.41
N GLN A 25 -20.88 1.08 -8.86
CA GLN A 25 -22.14 0.66 -9.48
C GLN A 25 -21.94 -0.11 -10.80
N LYS A 26 -20.82 0.09 -11.50
CA LYS A 26 -20.42 -0.70 -12.68
C LYS A 26 -19.77 -2.04 -12.31
N GLY A 27 -19.61 -2.34 -11.01
CA GLY A 27 -19.06 -3.60 -10.50
C GLY A 27 -17.54 -3.61 -10.31
N TRP A 28 -16.86 -2.47 -10.41
CA TRP A 28 -15.41 -2.40 -10.23
C TRP A 28 -15.01 -2.16 -8.77
N SER A 29 -13.93 -2.79 -8.34
CA SER A 29 -13.31 -2.50 -7.05
C SER A 29 -12.41 -1.27 -7.15
N VAL A 30 -12.67 -0.25 -6.31
CA VAL A 30 -12.00 1.06 -6.37
C VAL A 30 -11.24 1.35 -5.08
N TRP A 31 -9.95 1.63 -5.22
CA TRP A 31 -9.09 2.14 -4.15
C TRP A 31 -8.90 3.64 -4.33
N TRP A 32 -9.25 4.44 -3.32
CA TRP A 32 -9.24 5.90 -3.40
C TRP A 32 -9.10 6.56 -2.02
N ASP A 33 -9.66 5.98 -0.96
CA ASP A 33 -9.71 6.63 0.34
C ASP A 33 -8.40 6.50 1.12
N ARG A 34 -7.83 7.64 1.50
CA ARG A 34 -6.58 7.79 2.26
C ARG A 34 -6.76 7.61 3.78
N THR A 35 -7.90 7.09 4.24
CA THR A 35 -8.18 6.87 5.67
C THR A 35 -7.37 5.67 6.17
N ILE A 36 -6.06 5.88 6.31
CA ILE A 36 -5.14 4.97 6.97
C ILE A 36 -4.95 5.51 8.39
N LEU A 37 -5.12 4.65 9.41
CA LEU A 37 -4.88 4.98 10.81
C LEU A 37 -3.50 5.64 10.99
N ALA A 38 -3.45 6.69 11.81
CA ALA A 38 -2.21 7.41 12.11
C ALA A 38 -1.14 6.43 12.63
N GLY A 39 0.05 6.46 12.01
CA GLY A 39 1.18 5.59 12.38
C GLY A 39 1.76 4.73 11.24
N LYS A 40 1.09 4.60 10.08
CA LYS A 40 1.68 3.92 8.90
C LYS A 40 2.49 4.90 8.05
N THR A 41 3.62 4.46 7.49
CA THR A 41 4.38 5.23 6.49
C THR A 41 3.50 5.36 5.24
N TRP A 42 2.92 6.55 5.07
CA TRP A 42 1.97 6.94 4.03
C TRP A 42 2.34 6.39 2.65
N ASP A 43 3.63 6.43 2.31
CA ASP A 43 4.15 6.12 0.99
C ASP A 43 4.01 4.63 0.61
N ARG A 44 4.20 3.70 1.56
CA ARG A 44 4.27 2.26 1.24
C ARG A 44 2.91 1.64 0.92
N VAL A 45 1.85 2.10 1.59
CA VAL A 45 0.49 1.58 1.34
C VAL A 45 -0.02 2.08 0.00
N ILE A 46 0.30 3.33 -0.33
CA ILE A 46 -0.08 3.94 -1.59
C ILE A 46 0.70 3.30 -2.76
N GLU A 47 2.02 3.10 -2.61
CA GLU A 47 2.84 2.38 -3.60
C GLU A 47 2.36 0.94 -3.84
N ALA A 48 2.00 0.22 -2.77
CA ALA A 48 1.48 -1.14 -2.90
C ALA A 48 0.13 -1.18 -3.61
N ALA A 49 -0.78 -0.26 -3.27
CA ALA A 49 -2.08 -0.14 -3.94
C ALA A 49 -1.93 0.27 -5.41
N LEU A 50 -1.01 1.19 -5.71
CA LEU A 50 -0.66 1.59 -7.07
C LEU A 50 -0.10 0.40 -7.86
N SER A 51 0.82 -0.37 -7.27
CA SER A 51 1.41 -1.57 -7.87
C SER A 51 0.37 -2.65 -8.18
N ASP A 52 -0.57 -2.91 -7.28
CA ASP A 52 -1.58 -3.96 -7.44
C ASP A 52 -2.75 -3.55 -8.37
N ALA A 53 -2.89 -2.26 -8.67
CA ALA A 53 -3.95 -1.76 -9.55
C ALA A 53 -3.79 -2.22 -11.00
N ARG A 54 -4.91 -2.57 -11.63
CA ARG A 54 -4.99 -2.92 -13.06
C ARG A 54 -5.28 -1.71 -13.94
N CYS A 55 -5.89 -0.68 -13.37
CA CYS A 55 -6.16 0.62 -13.97
C CYS A 55 -5.88 1.70 -12.93
N VAL A 56 -5.22 2.78 -13.33
CA VAL A 56 -4.98 3.95 -12.50
C VAL A 56 -5.66 5.15 -13.13
N ILE A 57 -6.64 5.71 -12.44
CA ILE A 57 -7.29 6.95 -12.84
C ILE A 57 -6.56 8.10 -12.15
N VAL A 58 -6.04 9.05 -12.93
CA VAL A 58 -5.45 10.28 -12.39
C VAL A 58 -6.40 11.44 -12.65
N LEU A 59 -6.85 12.08 -11.58
CA LEU A 59 -7.78 13.20 -11.62
C LEU A 59 -7.02 14.53 -11.58
N TRP A 60 -7.04 15.23 -12.72
CA TRP A 60 -6.39 16.52 -12.94
C TRP A 60 -7.33 17.69 -12.60
N SER A 61 -7.08 18.30 -11.46
CA SER A 61 -7.59 19.59 -10.97
C SER A 61 -6.47 20.64 -10.85
N ARG A 62 -6.84 21.90 -10.57
CA ARG A 62 -5.90 22.98 -10.23
C ARG A 62 -4.96 22.63 -9.07
N ASP A 63 -5.40 21.80 -8.13
CA ASP A 63 -4.62 21.35 -6.98
C ASP A 63 -3.70 20.17 -7.34
N SER A 64 -4.24 19.17 -8.03
CA SER A 64 -3.48 17.95 -8.38
C SER A 64 -2.32 18.22 -9.34
N VAL A 65 -2.45 19.21 -10.24
CA VAL A 65 -1.40 19.55 -11.20
C VAL A 65 -0.17 20.12 -10.52
N GLN A 66 -0.30 20.65 -9.30
CA GLN A 66 0.81 21.15 -8.48
C GLN A 66 1.38 20.08 -7.53
N SER A 67 0.74 18.91 -7.44
CA SER A 67 1.17 17.84 -6.54
C SER A 67 2.24 16.95 -7.18
N ASP A 68 3.45 17.00 -6.64
CA ASP A 68 4.56 16.12 -7.08
C ASP A 68 4.25 14.63 -6.84
N TRP A 69 3.46 14.35 -5.80
CA TRP A 69 2.95 13.00 -5.52
C TRP A 69 2.06 12.48 -6.66
N VAL A 70 1.01 13.24 -7.03
CA VAL A 70 0.09 12.85 -8.12
C VAL A 70 0.84 12.69 -9.45
N ARG A 71 1.82 13.56 -9.72
CA ARG A 71 2.68 13.45 -10.91
C ARG A 71 3.49 12.16 -10.92
N THR A 72 4.08 11.78 -9.79
CA THR A 72 4.88 10.56 -9.65
C THR A 72 4.03 9.31 -9.88
N GLU A 73 2.82 9.26 -9.31
CA GLU A 73 1.87 8.16 -9.52
C GLU A 73 1.40 8.08 -10.98
N ALA A 74 1.16 9.23 -11.61
CA ALA A 74 0.77 9.31 -13.01
C ALA A 74 1.89 8.81 -13.94
N ASP A 75 3.15 9.14 -13.65
CA ASP A 75 4.30 8.66 -14.41
C ASP A 75 4.47 7.14 -14.29
N GLU A 76 4.26 6.58 -13.09
CA GLU A 76 4.27 5.14 -12.86
C GLU A 76 3.17 4.43 -13.67
N ALA A 77 1.92 4.91 -13.55
CA ALA A 77 0.78 4.36 -14.26
C ALA A 77 0.96 4.43 -15.78
N LYS A 78 1.50 5.54 -16.27
CA LYS A 78 1.83 5.73 -17.69
C LYS A 78 2.87 4.73 -18.15
N ARG A 79 3.96 4.54 -17.38
CA ARG A 79 5.03 3.59 -17.72
C ARG A 79 4.49 2.16 -17.84
N ARG A 80 3.51 1.82 -17.01
CA ARG A 80 2.83 0.52 -17.01
C ARG A 80 1.73 0.37 -18.07
N GLY A 81 1.37 1.45 -18.77
CA GLY A 81 0.31 1.43 -19.78
C GLY A 81 -1.10 1.26 -19.19
N ILE A 82 -1.29 1.59 -17.92
CA ILE A 82 -2.58 1.43 -17.21
C ILE A 82 -3.19 2.77 -16.77
N LEU A 83 -2.65 3.89 -17.28
CA LEU A 83 -3.09 5.24 -16.95
C LEU A 83 -4.35 5.63 -17.73
N VAL A 84 -5.37 6.07 -17.01
CA VAL A 84 -6.53 6.78 -17.54
C VAL A 84 -6.56 8.19 -16.93
N PRO A 85 -6.13 9.23 -17.66
CA PRO A 85 -6.22 10.59 -17.15
C PRO A 85 -7.65 11.12 -17.27
N ALA A 86 -8.12 11.87 -16.27
CA ALA A 86 -9.39 12.58 -16.34
C ALA A 86 -9.26 14.00 -15.76
N LEU A 87 -9.96 14.96 -16.35
CA LEU A 87 -9.97 16.36 -15.97
C LEU A 87 -11.15 16.65 -15.04
N LEU A 88 -10.87 17.14 -13.84
CA LEU A 88 -11.88 17.74 -12.96
C LEU A 88 -12.05 19.24 -13.24
N ASP A 89 -10.98 19.91 -13.67
CA ASP A 89 -11.03 21.33 -14.00
C ASP A 89 -10.51 21.55 -15.42
N GLU A 90 -10.94 22.64 -16.06
CA GLU A 90 -10.32 23.11 -17.30
C GLU A 90 -8.91 23.64 -17.02
N ILE A 91 -7.93 22.75 -17.11
CA ILE A 91 -6.52 23.06 -16.85
C ILE A 91 -5.61 22.53 -17.96
N ASN A 92 -4.40 23.11 -18.03
CA ASN A 92 -3.34 22.58 -18.85
C ASN A 92 -2.69 21.38 -18.14
N ILE A 93 -2.94 20.17 -18.65
CA ILE A 93 -2.27 18.94 -18.19
C ILE A 93 -0.76 19.06 -18.42
N PRO A 94 0.10 18.54 -17.50
CA PRO A 94 1.54 18.53 -17.70
C PRO A 94 1.95 17.89 -19.02
N LEU A 95 2.97 18.43 -19.68
CA LEU A 95 3.41 18.02 -21.03
C LEU A 95 3.67 16.51 -21.13
N ALA A 96 4.17 15.90 -20.06
CA ALA A 96 4.40 14.45 -19.98
C ALA A 96 3.13 13.63 -20.26
N PHE A 97 1.94 14.14 -19.95
CA PHE A 97 0.66 13.43 -20.10
C PHE A 97 -0.22 13.97 -21.22
N LYS A 98 0.13 15.12 -21.85
CA LYS A 98 -0.63 15.73 -22.96
C LYS A 98 -0.83 14.83 -24.19
N ARG A 99 -0.01 13.79 -24.37
CA ARG A 99 -0.12 12.84 -25.48
C ARG A 99 -1.17 11.75 -25.25
N ILE A 100 -1.74 11.67 -24.04
CA ILE A 100 -2.79 10.72 -23.69
C ILE A 100 -4.09 11.53 -23.59
N GLN A 101 -5.12 11.10 -24.33
CA GLN A 101 -6.42 11.76 -24.25
C GLN A 101 -7.00 11.58 -22.85
N ALA A 102 -7.36 12.70 -22.21
CA ALA A 102 -7.98 12.70 -20.89
C ALA A 102 -9.50 12.77 -21.01
N ALA A 103 -10.21 11.97 -20.21
CA ALA A 103 -11.66 12.10 -20.08
C ALA A 103 -12.00 13.44 -19.44
N ASN A 104 -13.07 14.10 -19.88
CA ASN A 104 -13.47 15.38 -19.32
C ASN A 104 -14.62 15.22 -18.32
N LEU A 105 -14.33 15.39 -17.02
CA LEU A 105 -15.32 15.40 -15.94
C LEU A 105 -15.59 16.82 -15.41
N ALA A 106 -15.08 17.88 -16.04
CA ALA A 106 -15.21 19.23 -15.50
C ALA A 106 -16.66 19.73 -15.39
N GLY A 107 -17.54 19.25 -16.27
CA GLY A 107 -18.98 19.51 -16.21
C GLY A 107 -19.78 18.45 -15.41
N TRP A 108 -19.14 17.40 -14.91
CA TRP A 108 -19.83 16.28 -14.31
C TRP A 108 -20.25 16.58 -12.86
N SER A 109 -21.55 16.51 -12.58
CA SER A 109 -22.13 16.82 -11.27
C SER A 109 -22.20 15.64 -10.30
N GLY A 110 -21.61 14.48 -10.65
CA GLY A 110 -21.71 13.26 -9.85
C GLY A 110 -23.00 12.46 -10.06
N MET A 111 -23.88 12.89 -10.97
CA MET A 111 -25.14 12.21 -11.27
C MET A 111 -25.01 11.27 -12.46
N LEU A 112 -25.75 10.16 -12.42
CA LEU A 112 -25.92 9.21 -13.52
C LEU A 112 -27.37 9.25 -14.03
N PRO A 113 -27.60 9.01 -15.34
CA PRO A 113 -26.61 8.79 -16.39
C PRO A 113 -25.91 10.09 -16.81
N SER A 114 -24.66 10.01 -17.27
CA SER A 114 -23.91 11.15 -17.82
C SER A 114 -22.96 10.69 -18.92
N ALA A 115 -22.82 11.49 -19.97
CA ALA A 115 -21.96 11.16 -21.10
C ALA A 115 -20.48 11.20 -20.70
N GLU A 116 -20.13 12.15 -19.84
CA GLU A 116 -18.81 12.37 -19.27
C GLU A 116 -18.33 11.14 -18.48
N PHE A 117 -19.19 10.57 -17.64
CA PHE A 117 -18.88 9.35 -16.89
C PHE A 117 -18.78 8.13 -17.81
N GLU A 118 -19.69 7.97 -18.78
CA GLU A 118 -19.66 6.82 -19.69
C GLU A 118 -18.42 6.82 -20.60
N GLU A 119 -17.91 8.00 -20.99
CA GLU A 119 -16.62 8.11 -21.69
C GLU A 119 -15.46 7.59 -20.81
N LEU A 120 -15.39 8.05 -19.56
CA LEU A 120 -14.39 7.57 -18.60
C LEU A 120 -14.53 6.05 -18.36
N ALA A 121 -15.75 5.57 -18.13
CA ALA A 121 -16.03 4.15 -17.89
C ALA A 121 -15.60 3.29 -19.09
N ARG A 122 -15.78 3.77 -20.32
CA ARG A 122 -15.30 3.09 -21.53
C ARG A 122 -13.78 2.99 -21.55
N ALA A 123 -13.08 4.10 -21.30
CA ALA A 123 -11.62 4.12 -21.23
C ALA A 123 -11.07 3.17 -20.14
N VAL A 124 -11.69 3.18 -18.96
CA VAL A 124 -11.37 2.25 -17.86
C VAL A 124 -11.61 0.80 -18.29
N SER A 125 -12.74 0.49 -18.92
CA SER A 125 -13.04 -0.86 -19.39
C SER A 125 -12.03 -1.33 -20.43
N GLU A 126 -11.60 -0.47 -21.34
CA GLU A 126 -10.59 -0.78 -22.35
C GLU A 126 -9.23 -1.08 -21.70
N VAL A 127 -8.79 -0.24 -20.77
CA VAL A 127 -7.56 -0.49 -20.01
C VAL A 127 -7.66 -1.78 -19.20
N LEU A 128 -8.78 -2.05 -18.52
CA LEU A 128 -8.98 -3.27 -17.77
C LEU A 128 -9.06 -4.54 -18.65
N SER A 129 -9.49 -4.39 -19.91
CA SER A 129 -9.55 -5.50 -20.88
C SER A 129 -8.18 -5.76 -21.52
N ASN A 130 -7.42 -4.71 -21.81
CA ASN A 130 -6.07 -4.78 -22.38
C ASN A 130 -5.00 -5.12 -21.33
N ALA A 131 -5.23 -4.77 -20.07
CA ALA A 131 -4.55 -5.34 -18.92
C ALA A 131 -5.03 -6.79 -18.78
N ALA A 132 -4.44 -7.68 -19.59
CA ALA A 132 -4.85 -9.06 -19.80
C ALA A 132 -5.49 -9.68 -18.53
N PRO A 133 -6.63 -10.38 -18.65
CA PRO A 133 -7.12 -11.18 -17.55
C PRO A 133 -5.99 -12.15 -17.19
N ARG A 134 -5.58 -12.18 -15.93
CA ARG A 134 -4.92 -13.39 -15.42
C ARG A 134 -5.97 -14.48 -15.58
N ALA A 135 -5.81 -15.29 -16.64
CA ALA A 135 -6.80 -16.25 -17.07
C ALA A 135 -7.28 -17.07 -15.86
N LEU A 136 -8.60 -17.09 -15.67
CA LEU A 136 -9.27 -18.15 -14.94
C LEU A 136 -9.03 -19.43 -15.74
N GLU A 137 -7.95 -20.15 -15.44
CA GLU A 137 -7.77 -21.50 -15.97
C GLU A 137 -8.83 -22.42 -15.34
N PRO A 138 -9.47 -23.29 -16.13
CA PRO A 138 -10.39 -24.29 -15.62
C PRO A 138 -9.69 -25.16 -14.59
N GLN A 139 -10.30 -25.32 -13.42
CA GLN A 139 -9.86 -26.27 -12.41
C GLN A 139 -9.85 -27.68 -13.01
N THR A 140 -8.67 -28.20 -13.34
CA THR A 140 -8.44 -29.63 -13.51
C THR A 140 -7.22 -30.02 -12.68
N GLN A 141 -7.41 -31.13 -11.98
CA GLN A 141 -6.73 -31.57 -10.78
C GLN A 141 -5.23 -31.93 -10.92
N ILE A 142 -4.51 -31.62 -9.83
CA ILE A 142 -3.35 -32.28 -9.23
C ILE A 142 -1.99 -32.14 -9.95
N SER A 143 -1.14 -31.26 -9.40
CA SER A 143 0.11 -31.64 -8.69
C SER A 143 0.70 -30.40 -7.99
N GLN A 144 1.05 -30.51 -6.70
CA GLN A 144 1.72 -29.47 -5.89
C GLN A 144 3.04 -29.02 -6.57
N PRO A 145 3.41 -27.71 -6.52
CA PRO A 145 3.83 -27.03 -5.30
C PRO A 145 3.29 -25.58 -5.20
N THR A 146 2.22 -25.38 -4.42
CA THR A 146 1.58 -24.05 -4.23
C THR A 146 1.88 -23.41 -2.87
N SER A 147 2.42 -24.14 -1.89
CA SER A 147 2.72 -23.61 -0.55
C SER A 147 3.76 -22.49 -0.60
N ASP A 148 4.82 -22.66 -1.37
CA ASP A 148 5.98 -21.75 -1.30
C ASP A 148 5.68 -20.44 -2.03
N ARG A 149 4.87 -20.48 -3.09
CA ARG A 149 4.40 -19.27 -3.77
C ARG A 149 3.46 -18.44 -2.89
N ASN A 150 2.58 -19.09 -2.13
CA ASN A 150 1.65 -18.41 -1.23
C ASN A 150 2.34 -17.94 0.06
N ALA A 151 3.28 -18.72 0.60
CA ALA A 151 4.17 -18.32 1.69
C ALA A 151 4.99 -17.08 1.34
N ASN A 152 5.66 -17.09 0.17
CA ASN A 152 6.41 -15.94 -0.33
C ASN A 152 5.51 -14.71 -0.53
N ARG A 153 4.24 -14.91 -0.91
CA ARG A 153 3.28 -13.81 -1.04
C ARG A 153 2.87 -13.26 0.31
N GLN A 154 2.56 -14.11 1.30
CA GLN A 154 2.18 -13.67 2.64
C GLN A 154 3.30 -12.86 3.32
N ALA A 155 4.51 -13.41 3.32
CA ALA A 155 5.65 -12.82 4.03
C ALA A 155 6.06 -11.43 3.50
N ARG A 156 5.77 -11.11 2.24
CA ARG A 156 6.01 -9.78 1.65
C ARG A 156 5.13 -8.68 2.23
N PHE A 157 4.06 -9.03 2.92
CA PHE A 157 3.17 -8.09 3.63
C PHE A 157 3.51 -7.98 5.12
N VAL A 158 4.66 -8.52 5.54
CA VAL A 158 5.15 -8.36 6.91
C VAL A 158 6.26 -7.32 6.91
N SER A 159 6.10 -6.26 7.70
CA SER A 159 7.14 -5.24 7.91
C SER A 159 7.53 -5.13 9.37
N ALA A 160 8.72 -4.58 9.59
CA ALA A 160 9.17 -4.20 10.91
C ALA A 160 9.93 -2.89 10.84
N SER A 161 9.68 -2.01 11.81
CA SER A 161 10.39 -0.75 11.96
C SER A 161 10.73 -0.52 13.44
N VAL A 162 11.68 0.38 13.67
CA VAL A 162 11.98 0.89 15.00
C VAL A 162 12.04 2.40 14.89
N GLU A 163 11.25 3.07 15.72
CA GLU A 163 11.00 4.50 15.63
C GLU A 163 11.13 5.15 16.99
N TRP A 164 11.60 6.39 17.01
CA TRP A 164 11.66 7.18 18.22
C TRP A 164 10.33 7.92 18.40
N LYS A 165 9.62 7.66 19.49
CA LYS A 165 8.34 8.29 19.80
C LYS A 165 8.57 9.79 20.04
N ARG A 166 7.98 10.66 19.21
CA ARG A 166 8.20 12.11 19.28
C ARG A 166 7.44 12.74 20.46
N LYS A 167 8.05 13.76 21.06
CA LYS A 167 7.58 14.60 22.19
C LYS A 167 6.14 15.17 22.12
N ASN A 168 5.41 15.02 21.02
CA ASN A 168 4.10 15.67 20.81
C ASN A 168 2.89 14.77 21.13
N GLU A 169 3.10 13.59 21.70
CA GLU A 169 2.03 12.79 22.32
C GLU A 169 1.93 13.08 23.83
N PRO A 170 0.73 13.05 24.43
CA PRO A 170 0.57 13.07 25.88
C PRO A 170 1.01 11.72 26.46
N ASP A 171 2.32 11.50 26.51
CA ASP A 171 2.97 10.34 27.10
C ASP A 171 3.77 10.79 28.34
N PRO A 172 3.58 10.17 29.52
CA PRO A 172 4.37 10.48 30.71
C PRO A 172 5.87 10.22 30.55
N ASN A 173 6.33 9.46 29.55
CA ASN A 173 7.75 9.15 29.34
C ASN A 173 8.21 9.35 27.86
N PRO A 174 8.48 10.59 27.43
CA PRO A 174 8.56 11.00 26.02
C PRO A 174 9.89 10.65 25.30
N ARG A 175 10.62 9.60 25.73
CA ARG A 175 11.97 9.28 25.19
C ARG A 175 12.22 7.79 24.95
N ARG A 176 11.25 7.07 24.39
CA ARG A 176 11.37 5.64 24.13
C ARG A 176 11.42 5.29 22.64
N TRP A 177 12.17 4.24 22.34
CA TRP A 177 12.14 3.59 21.04
C TRP A 177 10.98 2.60 21.02
N VAL A 178 10.21 2.57 19.94
CA VAL A 178 9.12 1.61 19.78
C VAL A 178 9.44 0.76 18.56
N VAL A 179 9.39 -0.55 18.75
CA VAL A 179 9.49 -1.53 17.67
C VAL A 179 8.08 -1.83 17.19
N TYR A 180 7.87 -1.75 15.88
CA TYR A 180 6.61 -2.13 15.25
C TYR A 180 6.83 -3.35 14.36
N ILE A 181 5.87 -4.27 14.39
CA ILE A 181 5.78 -5.39 13.45
C ILE A 181 4.36 -5.38 12.89
N ASP A 182 4.25 -5.09 11.60
CA ASP A 182 2.97 -5.08 10.89
C ASP A 182 2.76 -6.40 10.18
N ASN A 183 1.58 -6.98 10.36
CA ASN A 183 1.11 -8.09 9.53
C ASN A 183 -0.02 -7.58 8.64
N ASP A 184 0.31 -7.04 7.47
CA ASP A 184 -0.67 -6.58 6.48
C ASP A 184 -1.15 -7.70 5.54
N SER A 185 -0.78 -8.95 5.82
CA SER A 185 -1.31 -10.11 5.09
C SER A 185 -2.73 -10.47 5.54
N ASP A 186 -3.38 -11.37 4.81
CA ASP A 186 -4.73 -11.86 5.12
C ASP A 186 -4.71 -13.07 6.08
N ALA A 187 -3.54 -13.44 6.60
CA ALA A 187 -3.36 -14.60 7.47
C ALA A 187 -2.44 -14.28 8.66
N PRO A 188 -2.60 -14.94 9.82
CA PRO A 188 -1.76 -14.66 10.97
C PRO A 188 -0.29 -15.06 10.72
N ILE A 189 0.61 -14.40 11.44
CA ILE A 189 2.01 -14.80 11.54
C ILE A 189 2.37 -15.06 13.00
N THR A 190 3.42 -15.82 13.25
CA THR A 190 3.98 -16.03 14.58
C THR A 190 5.38 -15.48 14.63
N VAL A 191 5.59 -14.43 15.43
CA VAL A 191 6.92 -13.85 15.62
C VAL A 191 7.68 -14.73 16.61
N GLU A 192 8.77 -15.33 16.15
CA GLU A 192 9.59 -16.24 16.96
C GLU A 192 10.75 -15.50 17.65
N GLN A 193 11.24 -14.43 17.05
CA GLN A 193 12.37 -13.69 17.58
C GLN A 193 12.38 -12.27 17.04
N VAL A 194 12.63 -11.32 17.94
CA VAL A 194 12.92 -9.93 17.55
C VAL A 194 14.23 -9.54 18.21
N LYS A 195 15.08 -8.84 17.46
CA LYS A 195 16.32 -8.25 17.97
C LYS A 195 16.40 -6.83 17.49
N VAL A 196 16.76 -5.94 18.39
CA VAL A 196 17.09 -4.56 18.08
C VAL A 196 18.60 -4.40 18.26
N SER A 197 19.30 -3.81 17.29
CA SER A 197 20.76 -3.67 17.34
C SER A 197 21.22 -2.29 16.91
N SER A 198 22.15 -1.72 17.64
CA SER A 198 22.96 -0.56 17.28
C SER A 198 24.44 -0.99 17.18
N PRO A 199 25.37 -0.12 16.75
CA PRO A 199 26.81 -0.45 16.72
C PRO A 199 27.38 -0.88 18.08
N SER A 200 26.78 -0.43 19.18
CA SER A 200 27.27 -0.64 20.55
C SER A 200 26.44 -1.62 21.38
N MET A 201 25.24 -2.01 20.94
CA MET A 201 24.32 -2.84 21.74
C MET A 201 23.41 -3.73 20.89
N VAL A 202 23.10 -4.93 21.38
CA VAL A 202 22.09 -5.82 20.79
C VAL A 202 21.12 -6.27 21.87
N LEU A 203 19.84 -5.97 21.69
CA LEU A 203 18.76 -6.29 22.61
C LEU A 203 17.80 -7.33 21.98
N PRO A 204 17.66 -8.53 22.56
CA PRO A 204 16.65 -9.48 22.15
C PRO A 204 15.30 -9.23 22.85
N ILE A 205 14.22 -9.16 22.10
CA ILE A 205 12.85 -9.15 22.62
C ILE A 205 12.29 -10.57 22.50
N LYS A 206 11.91 -11.16 23.64
CA LYS A 206 11.36 -12.52 23.72
C LYS A 206 9.84 -12.46 23.70
N ASP A 207 9.23 -13.58 23.33
CA ASP A 207 7.80 -13.86 23.55
C ASP A 207 6.81 -12.88 22.90
N TRP A 208 7.16 -12.31 21.74
CA TRP A 208 6.26 -11.43 20.99
C TRP A 208 4.95 -12.13 20.60
N GLY A 209 5.03 -13.38 20.12
CA GLY A 209 3.86 -14.21 19.86
C GLY A 209 3.16 -13.94 18.52
N PRO A 210 1.88 -14.36 18.39
CA PRO A 210 1.15 -14.30 17.13
C PRO A 210 0.61 -12.90 16.84
N ILE A 211 0.75 -12.46 15.60
CA ILE A 211 0.17 -11.20 15.10
C ILE A 211 -0.96 -11.52 14.13
N ARG A 212 -2.15 -10.98 14.43
CA ARG A 212 -3.37 -11.16 13.62
C ARG A 212 -3.22 -10.50 12.24
N PRO A 213 -4.02 -10.92 11.23
CA PRO A 213 -4.07 -10.24 9.93
C PRO A 213 -4.49 -8.78 10.08
N LYS A 214 -3.94 -7.90 9.23
CA LYS A 214 -4.26 -6.47 9.15
C LYS A 214 -4.06 -5.70 10.46
N VAL A 215 -3.11 -6.13 11.28
CA VAL A 215 -2.81 -5.53 12.59
C VAL A 215 -1.34 -5.16 12.68
N SER A 216 -1.08 -3.99 13.24
CA SER A 216 0.24 -3.56 13.71
C SER A 216 0.38 -3.92 15.18
N SER A 217 1.47 -4.58 15.54
CA SER A 217 1.83 -4.88 16.93
C SER A 217 3.07 -4.06 17.27
N ASP A 218 3.09 -3.51 18.47
CA ASP A 218 4.17 -2.66 18.96
C ASP A 218 4.81 -3.21 20.23
N TYR A 219 6.04 -2.79 20.49
CA TYR A 219 6.77 -3.06 21.73
C TYR A 219 7.63 -1.84 22.07
N GLU A 220 7.34 -1.22 23.22
CA GLU A 220 8.11 -0.09 23.72
C GLU A 220 9.38 -0.58 24.43
N LEU A 221 10.52 -0.03 24.02
CA LEU A 221 11.82 -0.23 24.66
C LEU A 221 11.99 0.70 25.85
N GLU A 222 12.76 0.27 26.84
CA GLU A 222 13.12 1.08 27.98
C GLU A 222 14.11 2.19 27.59
N GLU A 223 14.06 3.31 28.31
CA GLU A 223 14.87 4.51 27.98
C GLU A 223 16.39 4.26 28.07
N SER A 224 16.81 3.23 28.81
CA SER A 224 18.23 2.85 28.96
C SER A 224 18.72 1.88 27.87
N GLU A 225 17.84 1.36 27.02
CA GLU A 225 18.19 0.32 26.06
C GLU A 225 18.83 0.88 24.78
N PHE A 226 18.54 2.13 24.38
CA PHE A 226 19.17 2.73 23.20
C PHE A 226 19.26 4.26 23.33
N ASP A 227 20.43 4.82 23.02
CA ASP A 227 20.65 6.27 23.01
C ASP A 227 19.91 6.92 21.83
N PRO A 228 18.93 7.81 22.07
CA PRO A 228 18.19 8.50 21.01
C PRO A 228 19.04 9.52 20.22
N SER A 229 20.19 9.92 20.75
CA SER A 229 21.13 10.83 20.08
C SER A 229 22.18 10.12 19.22
N GLY A 230 22.24 8.79 19.32
CA GLY A 230 23.17 7.94 18.57
C GLY A 230 22.64 7.51 17.19
N GLU A 231 23.32 6.53 16.58
CA GLU A 231 22.83 5.92 15.34
C GLU A 231 21.48 5.21 15.56
N ARG A 232 20.58 5.37 14.58
CA ARG A 232 19.26 4.73 14.61
C ARG A 232 19.42 3.20 14.71
N PRO A 233 18.83 2.55 15.72
CA PRO A 233 18.92 1.11 15.86
C PRO A 233 18.21 0.41 14.69
N GLU A 234 18.62 -0.83 14.44
CA GLU A 234 18.04 -1.72 13.45
C GLU A 234 17.17 -2.76 14.12
N VAL A 235 16.04 -3.08 13.49
CA VAL A 235 15.24 -4.24 13.88
C VAL A 235 15.51 -5.43 12.96
N TYR A 236 15.68 -6.58 13.59
CA TYR A 236 15.70 -7.89 12.98
C TYR A 236 14.50 -8.69 13.52
N VAL A 237 13.69 -9.24 12.63
CA VAL A 237 12.54 -10.07 12.99
C VAL A 237 12.68 -11.43 12.35
N ARG A 238 12.44 -12.48 13.14
CA ARG A 238 12.21 -13.84 12.65
C ARG A 238 10.76 -14.20 12.94
N PHE A 239 10.05 -14.61 11.90
CA PHE A 239 8.66 -15.00 12.03
C PHE A 239 8.35 -16.25 11.18
N ARG A 240 7.24 -16.88 11.52
CA ARG A 240 6.65 -17.98 10.79
C ARG A 240 5.35 -17.51 10.18
N ASP A 241 5.14 -17.83 8.91
CA ASP A 241 3.88 -17.54 8.24
C ASP A 241 2.83 -18.65 8.50
N SER A 242 1.62 -18.44 7.98
CA SER A 242 0.52 -19.39 8.18
C SER A 242 0.72 -20.74 7.47
N TYR A 243 1.70 -20.82 6.57
CA TYR A 243 2.08 -22.02 5.83
C TYR A 243 3.25 -22.79 6.47
N GLY A 244 3.73 -22.33 7.63
CA GLY A 244 4.82 -22.96 8.37
C GLY A 244 6.22 -22.61 7.86
N GLN A 245 6.33 -21.67 6.92
CA GLN A 245 7.58 -21.18 6.37
C GLN A 245 8.19 -20.14 7.31
N LYS A 246 9.49 -20.23 7.55
CA LYS A 246 10.24 -19.29 8.38
C LYS A 246 10.91 -18.24 7.53
N TRP A 247 10.85 -17.02 8.06
CA TRP A 247 11.30 -15.80 7.42
C TRP A 247 12.16 -14.99 8.38
N SER A 248 13.12 -14.28 7.83
CA SER A 248 13.86 -13.22 8.52
C SER A 248 13.68 -11.91 7.77
N LEU A 249 13.50 -10.83 8.53
CA LEU A 249 13.37 -9.48 8.01
C LEU A 249 14.41 -8.60 8.71
N ARG A 250 15.27 -7.95 7.92
CA ARG A 250 16.30 -7.03 8.43
C ARG A 250 16.46 -5.87 7.48
N ARG A 251 16.42 -4.62 7.99
CA ARG A 251 16.51 -3.40 7.16
C ARG A 251 15.53 -3.42 5.97
N GLY A 252 14.32 -3.93 6.17
CA GLY A 252 13.32 -4.10 5.11
C GLY A 252 13.61 -5.22 4.09
N VAL A 253 14.74 -5.91 4.22
CA VAL A 253 15.10 -7.05 3.37
C VAL A 253 14.54 -8.33 3.96
N LEU A 254 13.59 -8.93 3.25
CA LEU A 254 12.98 -10.21 3.59
C LEU A 254 13.80 -11.38 3.00
N ARG A 255 14.09 -12.39 3.82
CA ARG A 255 14.78 -13.62 3.40
C ARG A 255 14.09 -14.85 3.98
N GLN A 256 13.88 -15.85 3.12
CA GLN A 256 13.40 -17.17 3.51
C GLN A 256 14.54 -17.95 4.20
N ILE A 257 14.27 -18.58 5.35
CA ILE A 257 15.32 -19.23 6.17
C ILE A 257 15.07 -20.71 6.47
N GLY A 258 13.97 -21.28 5.98
CA GLY A 258 13.67 -22.71 6.11
C GLY A 258 12.20 -22.99 6.47
N ARG A 259 11.76 -24.24 6.34
CA ARG A 259 10.38 -24.66 6.61
C ARG A 259 10.35 -25.58 7.82
N THR A 260 9.31 -25.47 8.64
CA THR A 260 9.10 -26.43 9.74
C THR A 260 8.36 -27.65 9.17
N HIS A 261 8.92 -28.85 9.35
CA HIS A 261 8.23 -30.11 9.05
C HIS A 261 7.12 -30.38 10.07
#